data_AF-A0A962Z4L8-F1
#
_entry.id   AF-A0A962Z4L8-F1
#
_cell.length_a   1.000
_cell.length_b   1.000
_cell.length_c   1.000
_cell.angle_alpha   90.00
_cell.angle_beta   90.00
_cell.angle_gamma   90.00
#
_symmetry.space_group_name_H-M   'P 1'
#
loop_
_entity.id
_entity.type
_entity.pdbx_description
1 polymer ?
#
loop_
_entity_poly.entity_id
_entity_poly.type
_entity_poly.pdbx_seq_one_letter_code
_entity_poly.pdbx_strand_id
1 'polypeptide(L)' 'MEPLDQLCRKLGCQFTEESLLKQALTHRSAANRNNERLEFLGDALLGFVIADELYRSFPDA' A
#
# COMPACT_ATOMS: atom_id res chain seq x y z
N MET A 1 11.95 5.83 18.92
CA MET A 1 11.87 5.67 17.45
C MET A 1 10.40 5.71 17.11
N GLU A 2 9.99 6.57 16.17
CA GLU A 2 8.58 6.78 15.84
C GLU A 2 7.95 5.48 15.29
N PRO A 3 6.69 5.16 15.61
CA PRO A 3 6.03 3.93 15.14
C PRO A 3 6.04 3.75 13.61
N LEU A 4 5.97 4.86 12.88
CA LEU A 4 5.98 4.87 11.41
C LEU A 4 7.34 4.46 10.83
N ASP A 5 8.44 4.89 11.44
CA ASP A 5 9.79 4.51 11.00
C ASP A 5 10.01 3.00 11.15
N GLN A 6 9.45 2.41 12.21
CA GLN A 6 9.54 0.97 12.44
C GLN A 6 8.77 0.19 11.36
N LEU A 7 7.60 0.69 10.97
CA LEU A 7 6.80 0.10 9.90
C LEU A 7 7.52 0.19 8.55
N CYS A 8 8.05 1.36 8.18
CA CYS A 8 8.82 1.56 6.96
C CYS A 8 10.01 0.60 6.86
N ARG A 9 10.76 0.42 7.95
CA ARG A 9 11.87 -0.54 7.99
C ARG A 9 11.40 -1.99 7.77
N LYS A 10 10.28 -2.39 8.39
CA LYS A 10 9.73 -3.75 8.21
C LYS A 10 9.24 -4.01 6.79
N LEU A 11 8.68 -2.99 6.14
CA LEU A 11 8.19 -3.07 4.77
C LEU A 11 9.30 -2.86 3.72
N GLY A 12 10.51 -2.48 4.13
CA GLY A 12 11.61 -2.16 3.22
C GLY A 12 11.33 -0.95 2.33
N CYS A 13 10.41 -0.06 2.73
CA CYS A 13 10.00 1.10 1.94
C CYS A 13 10.34 2.41 2.65
N GLN A 14 10.71 3.42 1.86
CA GLN A 14 10.88 4.80 2.33
C GLN A 14 9.83 5.67 1.65
N PHE A 15 9.17 6.53 2.42
CA PHE A 15 8.22 7.50 1.89
C PHE A 15 8.91 8.86 1.81
N THR A 16 8.93 9.44 0.61
CA THR A 16 9.35 10.84 0.43
C THR A 16 8.39 11.79 1.16
N GLU A 17 7.10 11.42 1.21
CA GLU A 17 6.02 12.20 1.81
C GLU A 17 5.39 11.41 2.97
N GLU A 18 5.83 11.65 4.21
CA GLU A 18 5.26 10.99 5.40
C GLU A 18 3.74 11.16 5.52
N SER A 19 3.19 12.24 4.97
CA SER A 19 1.75 12.51 5.00
C SER A 19 0.94 11.46 4.24
N LEU A 20 1.52 10.82 3.23
CA LEU A 20 0.88 9.72 2.48
C LEU A 20 0.82 8.45 3.33
N LEU A 21 1.90 8.12 4.04
CA LEU A 21 1.91 6.97 4.95
C LEU A 21 0.91 7.15 6.09
N LYS A 22 0.87 8.35 6.69
CA LYS A 22 -0.11 8.70 7.73
C LYS A 22 -1.55 8.56 7.20
N GLN A 23 -1.82 9.05 5.98
CA GLN A 23 -3.12 8.91 5.34
C GLN A 23 -3.49 7.44 5.08
N ALA A 24 -2.56 6.62 4.57
CA ALA A 24 -2.77 5.20 4.30
C ALA A 24 -3.14 4.40 5.56
N LEU A 25 -2.64 4.84 6.72
CA LEU A 25 -2.91 4.23 8.03
C LEU A 25 -4.11 4.85 8.76
N THR A 26 -4.80 5.82 8.17
CA THR A 26 -5.94 6.50 8.79
C THR A 26 -7.25 5.90 8.30
N HIS A 27 -7.99 5.28 9.20
CA HIS A 27 -9.34 4.77 8.92
C HIS A 27 -10.35 5.91 8.75
N ARG A 28 -11.38 5.71 7.92
CA ARG A 28 -12.43 6.70 7.62
C ARG A 28 -13.15 7.28 8.84
N SER A 29 -13.23 6.53 9.94
CA SER A 29 -13.87 6.99 11.18
C SER A 29 -13.00 7.98 11.97
N ALA A 30 -11.70 8.03 11.70
CA ALA A 30 -10.75 8.88 12.43
C ALA A 30 -10.59 10.26 11.78
N ALA A 31 -10.66 10.36 10.45
CA ALA A 31 -10.53 11.63 9.75
C ALA A 31 -11.18 11.61 8.35
N ASN A 32 -11.52 12.80 7.85
CA ASN A 32 -12.00 12.99 6.48
C ASN A 32 -10.92 12.65 5.43
N ARG A 33 -9.65 12.96 5.73
CA ARG A 33 -8.52 12.53 4.90
C ARG A 33 -8.05 11.17 5.40
N ASN A 34 -8.51 10.12 4.73
CA ASN A 34 -8.33 8.73 5.13
C ASN A 34 -7.79 7.88 3.97
N ASN A 35 -7.73 6.57 4.20
CA ASN A 35 -7.16 5.59 3.29
C ASN A 35 -8.09 5.11 2.16
N GLU A 36 -9.40 5.39 2.14
CA GLU A 36 -10.35 4.76 1.20
C GLU A 36 -9.93 4.92 -0.27
N ARG A 37 -9.44 6.10 -0.67
CA ARG A 37 -8.95 6.35 -2.03
C ARG A 37 -7.63 5.63 -2.34
N LEU A 38 -6.76 5.50 -1.33
CA LEU A 38 -5.49 4.80 -1.47
C LEU A 38 -5.70 3.28 -1.51
N GLU A 39 -6.65 2.77 -0.73
CA GLU A 39 -7.09 1.38 -0.72
C GLU A 39 -7.63 0.98 -2.09
N PHE A 40 -8.55 1.79 -2.65
CA PHE A 40 -9.10 1.53 -3.98
C PHE A 40 -8.01 1.45 -5.07
N LEU A 41 -7.04 2.35 -5.03
CA LEU A 41 -5.89 2.32 -5.95
C LEU A 41 -4.98 1.10 -5.69
N GLY A 42 -4.73 0.80 -4.41
CA GLY A 42 -3.90 -0.31 -3.97
C GLY A 42 -4.45 -1.67 -4.38
N ASP A 43 -5.77 -1.85 -4.32
CA ASP A 43 -6.45 -3.09 -4.74
C ASP A 43 -6.23 -3.36 -6.24
N ALA A 44 -6.46 -2.36 -7.09
CA ALA A 44 -6.22 -2.48 -8.53
C ALA A 44 -4.75 -2.75 -8.86
N LEU A 45 -3.82 -2.08 -8.17
CA LEU A 45 -2.38 -2.25 -8.39
C LEU A 45 -1.90 -3.64 -7.95
N LEU A 46 -2.33 -4.10 -6.78
CA LEU A 46 -1.98 -5.42 -6.27
C LEU A 46 -2.55 -6.51 -7.18
N GLY A 47 -3.81 -6.37 -7.61
CA GLY A 47 -4.43 -7.28 -8.57
C GLY A 47 -3.63 -7.38 -9.88
N PHE A 48 -3.16 -6.25 -10.41
CA PHE A 48 -2.31 -6.25 -11.60
C PHE A 48 -0.97 -6.96 -11.38
N VAL A 49 -0.25 -6.66 -10.30
CA VAL A 49 1.05 -7.27 -10.01
C VAL A 49 0.93 -8.79 -9.85
N ILE A 50 -0.09 -9.25 -9.13
CA ILE A 50 -0.34 -10.69 -8.96
C ILE A 50 -0.73 -11.33 -10.29
N ALA A 51 -1.56 -10.68 -11.11
CA ALA A 51 -1.93 -11.20 -12.42
C ALA A 51 -0.72 -11.31 -13.37
N ASP A 52 0.17 -10.31 -13.41
CA ASP A 52 1.40 -10.35 -14.21
C ASP A 52 2.33 -11.47 -13.73
N GLU A 53 2.50 -11.62 -12.41
CA GLU A 53 3.33 -12.68 -11.84
C GLU A 53 2.79 -14.08 -12.18
N LEU A 54 1.47 -14.28 -12.03
CA LEU A 54 0.82 -15.54 -12.40
C LEU A 54 0.95 -15.83 -13.89
N TYR A 55 0.73 -14.83 -14.75
CA TYR A 55 0.85 -14.99 -16.19
C TYR A 55 2.26 -15.43 -16.60
N ARG A 56 3.30 -14.89 -15.96
CA ARG A 56 4.70 -15.25 -16.24
C ARG A 56 5.10 -16.59 -15.64
N SER A 57 4.63 -16.90 -14.44
CA SER A 57 4.95 -18.15 -13.73
C SER A 57 4.25 -19.37 -14.32
N PHE A 58 3.12 -19.18 -15.01
CA PHE A 58 2.32 -20.25 -15.60
C PHE A 58 2.01 -20.00 -17.09
N PRO A 59 3.03 -20.00 -17.97
CA PRO A 59 2.86 -19.66 -19.38
C PRO A 59 2.01 -20.66 -20.19
N ASP A 60 1.84 -21.88 -19.69
CA ASP A 60 1.15 -22.99 -20.37
C ASP A 60 -0.18 -23.40 -19.70
N ALA A 61 -0.69 -22.60 -18.76
CA ALA A 61 -1.95 -22.88 -18.05
C ALA A 61 -3.21 -22.66 -18.90
#